data_AF-A0A0T1XNP9-F1
#
_entry.id   AF-A0A0T1XNP9-F1
#
_cell.length_a   1.000
_cell.length_b   1.000
_cell.length_c   1.000
_cell.angle_alpha   90.00
_cell.angle_beta   90.00
_cell.angle_gamma   90.00
#
_symmetry.space_group_name_H-M   'P 1'
#
loop_
_entity.id
_entity.type
_entity.pdbx_description
1 polymer ?
#
loop_
_entity_poly.entity_id
_entity_poly.type
_entity_poly.pdbx_seq_one_letter_code
_entity_poly.pdbx_strand_id
1 'polypeptide(L)' 'MGEMNIRIEDELRTRIEDLARNNDRSMEEEIAYLLRQAVDGQPKRESFADIARKIAAMTPKGVEQTSSLEMLREDRDR' A
#
# COMPACT_ATOMS: atom_id res chain seq x y z
N MET A 1 -12.54 5.01 -25.63
CA MET A 1 -11.42 4.19 -25.17
C MET A 1 -10.79 3.55 -26.40
N GLY A 2 -9.47 3.57 -26.52
CA GLY A 2 -8.78 2.86 -27.62
C GLY A 2 -8.55 1.41 -27.24
N GLU A 3 -8.42 0.53 -28.23
CA GLU A 3 -8.09 -0.88 -28.06
C GLU A 3 -6.61 -1.10 -28.39
N MET A 4 -5.92 -1.95 -27.63
CA MET A 4 -4.52 -2.27 -27.82
C MET A 4 -4.32 -3.78 -27.71
N ASN A 5 -3.80 -4.39 -28.78
CA ASN A 5 -3.45 -5.80 -28.81
C ASN A 5 -1.98 -5.98 -28.47
N ILE A 6 -1.67 -6.58 -27.32
CA ILE A 6 -0.30 -6.89 -26.88
C ILE A 6 -0.09 -8.40 -26.88
N ARG A 7 1.02 -8.85 -27.46
CA ARG A 7 1.50 -10.23 -27.28
C ARG A 7 2.40 -10.28 -26.05
N ILE A 8 2.08 -11.17 -25.13
CA ILE A 8 2.87 -11.43 -23.92
C ILE A 8 3.17 -12.92 -23.82
N GLU A 9 4.18 -13.27 -23.03
CA GLU A 9 4.49 -14.65 -22.69
C GLU A 9 3.37 -15.24 -21.81
N ASP A 10 3.10 -16.54 -21.97
CA ASP A 10 2.04 -17.24 -21.22
C ASP A 10 2.28 -17.22 -19.71
N GLU A 11 3.55 -17.22 -19.29
CA GLU A 11 3.91 -17.10 -17.88
C GLU A 11 3.47 -15.74 -17.31
N LEU A 12 3.71 -14.65 -18.05
CA LEU A 12 3.28 -13.32 -17.64
C LEU A 12 1.75 -13.22 -17.60
N ARG A 13 1.07 -13.82 -18.59
CA ARG A 13 -0.39 -13.89 -18.62
C ARG A 13 -0.94 -14.54 -17.35
N THR A 14 -0.36 -15.68 -16.95
CA THR A 14 -0.79 -16.42 -15.76
C THR A 14 -0.59 -15.59 -14.50
N ARG A 15 0.57 -14.94 -14.35
CA ARG A 15 0.83 -14.06 -13.20
C ARG A 15 -0.14 -12.89 -13.10
N ILE A 16 -0.51 -12.29 -14.24
CA ILE A 16 -1.50 -11.20 -14.27
C ILE A 16 -2.89 -11.72 -13.87
N GLU A 17 -3.27 -12.91 -14.31
CA GLU A 17 -4.54 -13.53 -13.93
C GLU A 17 -4.61 -13.80 -12.42
N ASP A 18 -3.53 -14.31 -11.82
CA ASP A 18 -3.44 -14.50 -10.38
C ASP A 18 -3.52 -13.17 -9.62
N LEU A 19 -2.84 -12.12 -10.10
CA LEU A 19 -2.92 -10.77 -9.53
C LEU A 19 -4.34 -10.21 -9.61
N ALA A 20 -5.01 -10.37 -10.76
CA ALA A 20 -6.38 -9.92 -10.96
C ALA A 20 -7.35 -10.61 -9.99
N ARG A 21 -7.20 -11.93 -9.80
CA ARG A 21 -7.97 -12.70 -8.80
C ARG A 21 -7.72 -12.21 -7.37
N ASN A 22 -6.46 -11.98 -7.02
CA ASN A 22 -6.10 -11.51 -5.67
C ASN A 22 -6.62 -10.09 -5.37
N ASN A 23 -6.81 -9.28 -6.40
CA ASN A 23 -7.29 -7.91 -6.29
C ASN A 23 -8.81 -7.78 -6.53
N ASP A 24 -9.53 -8.89 -6.67
CA ASP A 24 -10.98 -8.94 -7.00
C ASP A 24 -11.34 -8.11 -8.24
N ARG A 25 -10.51 -8.17 -9.29
CA ARG A 25 -10.66 -7.41 -10.54
C ARG A 25 -10.66 -8.32 -11.75
N SER A 26 -11.25 -7.84 -12.85
CA SER A 26 -11.06 -8.49 -14.14
C SER A 26 -9.61 -8.33 -14.62
N MET A 27 -9.18 -9.25 -15.50
CA MET A 27 -7.83 -9.20 -16.08
C MET A 27 -7.57 -7.88 -16.82
N GLU A 28 -8.56 -7.37 -17.54
CA GLU A 28 -8.48 -6.11 -18.28
C GLU A 28 -8.33 -4.91 -17.35
N GLU A 29 -9.09 -4.88 -16.26
CA GLU A 29 -9.00 -3.83 -15.24
C GLU A 29 -7.66 -3.84 -14.52
N GLU A 30 -7.12 -5.02 -14.22
CA GLU A 30 -5.81 -5.16 -13.59
C GLU A 30 -4.69 -4.69 -14.54
N ILE A 31 -4.76 -5.04 -15.82
CA ILE A 31 -3.82 -4.54 -16.83
C ILE A 31 -3.91 -3.02 -16.96
N ALA A 32 -5.12 -2.46 -17.03
CA ALA A 32 -5.31 -1.01 -17.10
C ALA A 32 -4.76 -0.30 -15.86
N TYR A 33 -4.96 -0.90 -14.67
CA TYR A 33 -4.42 -0.39 -13.41
C TYR A 33 -2.89 -0.41 -13.39
N LEU A 34 -2.27 -1.54 -13.77
CA LEU A 34 -0.81 -1.68 -13.81
C LEU A 34 -0.19 -0.73 -14.84
N LEU A 35 -0.80 -0.59 -16.02
CA LEU A 35 -0.34 0.36 -17.04
C LEU A 35 -0.44 1.80 -16.54
N ARG A 36 -1.54 2.17 -15.89
CA ARG A 36 -1.71 3.49 -15.28
C ARG A 36 -0.64 3.73 -14.20
N GLN A 37 -0.41 2.77 -13.32
CA GLN A 37 0.62 2.86 -12.29
C GLN A 37 2.04 3.00 -12.89
N ALA A 38 2.32 2.32 -14.00
CA ALA A 38 3.59 2.42 -14.70
C ALA A 38 3.79 3.78 -15.37
N VAL A 39 2.73 4.36 -15.95
CA VAL A 39 2.77 5.64 -16.69
C VAL A 39 2.75 6.85 -15.75
N ASP A 40 1.91 6.82 -14.72
CA ASP A 40 1.79 7.94 -13.75
C ASP A 40 3.06 8.10 -12.90
N GLY A 41 4.01 7.16 -13.04
CA GLY A 41 5.12 6.99 -12.14
C GLY A 41 4.60 6.47 -10.81
N GLN A 42 5.32 5.53 -10.18
CA GLN A 42 4.97 5.17 -8.81
C GLN A 42 4.89 6.47 -8.00
N PRO A 43 3.76 6.79 -7.33
CA PRO A 43 3.83 7.75 -6.25
C PRO A 43 4.93 7.20 -5.35
N LYS A 44 6.03 7.95 -5.20
CA LYS A 44 7.16 7.55 -4.36
C LYS A 44 6.53 6.99 -3.10
N ARG A 45 6.64 5.68 -2.89
CA ARG A 45 6.21 5.07 -1.63
C ARG A 45 6.92 5.92 -0.59
N GLU A 46 6.15 6.68 0.18
CA GLU A 46 6.69 7.52 1.23
C GLU A 46 7.58 6.59 2.03
N SER A 47 8.88 6.90 2.08
CA SER A 47 9.80 5.99 2.73
C SER A 47 9.33 5.83 4.17
N PHE A 48 9.53 4.68 4.79
CA PHE A 48 9.29 4.54 6.23
C PHE A 48 10.04 5.63 7.02
N ALA A 49 11.16 6.14 6.49
CA ALA A 49 11.87 7.29 7.02
C ALA A 49 11.09 8.62 6.90
N ASP A 50 10.33 8.84 5.84
CA ASP A 50 9.49 10.03 5.65
C ASP A 50 8.29 10.00 6.60
N ILE A 51 7.65 8.84 6.73
CA ILE A 51 6.56 8.61 7.67
C ILE A 51 7.04 8.81 9.11
N ALA A 52 8.19 8.23 9.48
CA ALA A 52 8.79 8.39 10.80
C ALA A 52 9.13 9.86 11.11
N ARG A 53 9.66 10.61 10.13
CA ARG A 53 9.92 12.05 10.27
C ARG A 53 8.64 12.85 10.49
N LYS A 54 7.56 12.53 9.78
CA LYS A 54 6.26 13.18 9.95
C LYS A 54 5.67 12.92 11.32
N ILE A 55 5.73 11.67 11.81
CA ILE A 55 5.31 11.31 13.17
C ILE A 55 6.13 12.10 14.20
N ALA A 56 7.46 12.10 14.08
CA ALA A 56 8.34 12.83 15.00
C ALA A 56 8.11 14.34 15.01
N ALA A 57 7.65 14.93 13.90
CA ALA A 57 7.28 16.34 13.82
C ALA A 57 5.92 16.65 14.47
N MET A 58 4.99 15.68 14.47
CA MET A 58 3.67 15.81 15.11
C MET A 58 3.70 15.45 16.60
N THR A 59 4.69 14.69 17.06
CA THR A 59 4.81 14.28 18.47
C THR A 59 5.46 15.37 19.32
N PRO A 60 4.79 15.85 20.40
CA PRO A 60 5.37 16.81 21.33
C PRO A 60 6.65 16.28 21.98
N LYS A 61 7.72 17.09 21.95
CA LYS A 61 8.99 16.73 22.60
C LYS A 61 8.93 17.11 24.07
N GLY A 62 9.29 16.17 24.96
CA GLY A 62 9.36 16.40 26.40
C GLY A 62 8.07 16.09 27.18
N VAL A 63 7.06 15.52 26.54
CA VAL A 63 5.89 14.94 27.23
C VAL A 63 6.11 13.44 27.33
N GLU A 64 6.14 12.92 28.56
CA GLU A 64 6.22 11.48 28.81
C GLU A 64 4.97 10.83 28.21
N GLN A 65 5.16 10.06 27.13
CA GLN A 65 4.08 9.33 26.49
C GLN A 65 3.80 8.10 27.34
N THR A 66 2.70 8.11 28.09
CA THR A 66 2.26 6.94 28.84
C THR A 66 2.07 5.77 27.87
N SER A 67 2.68 4.64 28.18
CA SER A 67 2.59 3.48 27.30
C SER A 67 1.14 3.00 27.26
N SER A 68 0.59 2.76 26.06
CA SER A 68 -0.77 2.21 25.93
C SER A 68 -0.94 0.88 26.69
N LEU A 69 0.17 0.15 26.92
CA LEU A 69 0.21 -1.05 27.75
C LEU A 69 -0.01 -0.77 29.25
N GLU A 70 0.34 0.41 29.75
CA GLU A 70 0.08 0.80 31.14
C GLU A 70 -1.41 1.08 31.35
N MET A 71 -2.04 1.81 30.41
CA MET A 71 -3.48 2.07 30.44
C MET A 71 -4.32 0.78 30.39
N LEU A 72 -3.91 -0.19 29.57
CA LEU A 72 -4.60 -1.48 29.46
C LEU A 72 -4.44 -2.36 30.70
N ARG A 73 -3.35 -2.19 31.46
CA ARG A 73 -3.16 -2.90 32.75
C ARG A 73 -4.00 -2.29 33.86
N GLU A 74 -4.11 -0.96 33.89
CA GLU A 74 -4.90 -0.23 34.87
C GLU A 74 -6.40 -0.54 34.75
N ASP A 75 -6.91 -0.71 33.52
CA ASP A 75 -8.32 -1.07 33.28
C ASP A 75 -8.62 -2.55 33.58
N ARG A 76 -7.61 -3.43 33.52
CA ARG A 76 -7.75 -4.86 33.85
C ARG A 76 -7.74 -5.13 35.36
N ASP A 77 -6.99 -4.32 36.11
CA ASP A 77 -6.83 -4.49 37.56
C ASP A 77 -7.95 -3.76 38.36
N ARG A 78 -9.01 -3.30 37.66
CA ARG A 78 -10.20 -2.62 38.21
C ARG A 78 -11.40 -3.54 38.39
#